data_AF-V4NLH6-F1
#
_entry.id   AF-V4NLH6-F1
#
_cell.length_a   1.000
_cell.length_b   1.000
_cell.length_c   1.000
_cell.angle_alpha   90.00
_cell.angle_beta   90.00
_cell.angle_gamma   90.00
#
_symmetry.space_group_name_H-M   'P 1'
#
loop_
_entity.id
_entity.type
_entity.pdbx_description
1 polymer ?
#
loop_
_entity_poly.entity_id
_entity_poly.type
_entity_poly.pdbx_seq_one_letter_code
_entity_poly.pdbx_strand_id
1 'polypeptide(L)'
;MVAETVLYTASEYYKNKQENRRYAFEEEDRFDDAYDDFYGRICDDVTDQAEVVIAANRDGVKSFRHFVENSRPNLAPIVSFETTPDLDDGQFAIFIRDSSSHN
;
A
#
# COMPACT_ATOMS: atom_id res chain seq x y z
N MET A 1 4.90 20.69 9.72
CA MET A 1 4.26 19.45 9.24
C MET A 1 5.23 18.80 8.27
N VAL A 2 5.82 17.66 8.66
CA VAL A 2 6.57 16.82 7.73
C VAL A 2 5.62 15.70 7.36
N ALA A 3 5.11 15.69 6.12
CA ALA A 3 4.43 14.53 5.60
C ALA A 3 5.52 13.53 5.20
N GLU A 4 5.62 12.41 5.91
CA GLU A 4 6.50 11.34 5.43
C GLU A 4 5.87 10.78 4.15
N THR A 5 6.69 10.67 3.10
CA THR A 5 6.28 10.11 1.82
C THR A 5 7.03 8.82 1.60
N VAL A 6 6.30 7.72 1.48
CA VAL A 6 6.86 6.40 1.19
C VAL A 6 6.35 5.94 -0.17
N LEU A 7 7.28 5.61 -1.08
CA LEU A 7 6.95 5.04 -2.38
C LEU A 7 7.02 3.52 -2.31
N TYR A 8 5.92 2.86 -2.67
CA TYR A 8 5.85 1.42 -2.81
C TYR A 8 5.73 1.05 -4.29
N THR A 9 6.57 0.12 -4.73
CA THR A 9 6.52 -0.44 -6.07
C THR A 9 6.26 -1.93 -5.97
N ALA A 10 5.17 -2.42 -6.57
CA ALA A 10 4.83 -3.83 -6.57
C ALA A 10 5.96 -4.70 -7.16
N SER A 11 6.61 -4.24 -8.23
CA SER A 11 7.73 -4.96 -8.86
C SER A 11 8.95 -5.10 -7.92
N GLU A 12 9.30 -4.07 -7.16
CA GLU A 12 10.38 -4.12 -6.17
C GLU A 12 10.01 -5.03 -5.00
N TYR A 13 8.76 -4.93 -4.52
CA TYR A 13 8.25 -5.80 -3.45
C TYR A 13 8.34 -7.28 -3.81
N TYR A 14 7.83 -7.68 -4.98
CA TYR A 14 7.90 -9.09 -5.39
C TYR A 14 9.29 -9.55 -5.77
N LYS A 15 10.13 -8.67 -6.33
CA LYS A 15 11.54 -9.00 -6.58
C LYS A 15 12.23 -9.33 -5.26
N ASN A 16 12.09 -8.48 -4.24
CA ASN A 16 12.62 -8.72 -2.90
C ASN A 16 12.02 -9.99 -2.27
N LYS A 17 10.71 -10.22 -2.41
CA LYS A 17 10.04 -11.43 -1.91
C LYS A 17 10.56 -12.70 -2.61
N GLN A 18 10.82 -12.66 -3.92
CA GLN A 18 11.40 -13.79 -4.66
C GLN A 18 12.87 -14.03 -4.28
N GLU A 19 13.66 -12.97 -4.11
CA GLU A 19 15.05 -13.09 -3.64
C GLU A 19 15.10 -13.66 -2.22
N ASN A 20 14.16 -13.28 -1.34
CA ASN A 20 14.05 -13.83 0.01
C ASN A 20 13.51 -15.28 0.00
N ARG A 21 12.54 -15.60 -0.88
CA ARG A 21 12.05 -16.98 -1.09
C ARG A 21 13.09 -17.91 -1.70
N ARG A 22 14.07 -17.40 -2.45
CA ARG A 22 15.23 -18.22 -2.86
C ARG A 22 16.07 -18.71 -1.67
N TYR A 23 15.87 -18.15 -0.47
CA TYR A 23 16.46 -18.64 0.79
C TYR A 23 15.44 -19.29 1.74
N ALA A 24 14.15 -19.27 1.42
CA ALA A 24 13.08 -19.86 2.22
C ALA A 24 12.24 -20.78 1.31
N PHE A 25 12.50 -22.08 1.41
CA PHE A 25 11.72 -23.12 0.74
C PHE A 25 10.24 -23.04 1.15
N GLU A 26 9.37 -23.24 0.15
CA GLU A 26 7.91 -23.46 0.22
C GLU A 26 7.03 -22.21 0.41
N GLU A 27 6.33 -21.80 -0.66
CA GLU A 27 4.85 -21.83 -0.73
C GLU A 27 4.37 -21.39 -2.11
N GLU A 28 3.54 -22.25 -2.70
CA GLU A 28 3.00 -22.20 -4.06
C GLU A 28 1.84 -21.20 -4.21
N ASP A 29 1.91 -20.49 -5.34
CA ASP A 29 0.78 -20.16 -6.24
C ASP A 29 -0.55 -19.67 -5.66
N ARG A 30 -0.74 -18.35 -5.66
CA ARG A 30 -1.97 -17.67 -6.11
C ARG A 30 -1.60 -16.25 -6.61
N PHE A 31 -1.86 -15.96 -7.87
CA PHE A 31 -1.57 -14.64 -8.47
C PHE A 31 -2.55 -13.54 -8.03
N ASP A 32 -3.79 -13.88 -7.64
CA ASP A 32 -4.73 -12.96 -6.97
C ASP A 32 -4.23 -12.63 -5.55
N ASP A 33 -3.71 -13.62 -4.80
CA ASP A 33 -3.10 -13.40 -3.48
C ASP A 33 -1.87 -12.47 -3.55
N ALA A 34 -1.21 -12.37 -4.71
CA ALA A 34 -0.01 -11.55 -4.83
C ALA A 34 -0.34 -10.09 -4.55
N TYR A 35 -1.33 -9.51 -5.24
CA TYR A 35 -1.71 -8.11 -5.04
C TYR A 35 -2.31 -7.89 -3.65
N ASP A 36 -3.08 -8.84 -3.14
CA ASP A 36 -3.62 -8.79 -1.78
C ASP A 36 -2.51 -8.79 -0.71
N ASP A 37 -1.43 -9.52 -0.92
CA ASP A 37 -0.26 -9.55 -0.05
C ASP A 37 0.52 -8.21 -0.09
N PHE A 38 0.69 -7.63 -1.28
CA PHE A 38 1.31 -6.31 -1.43
C PHE A 38 0.45 -5.19 -0.83
N TYR A 39 -0.86 -5.20 -1.08
CA TYR A 39 -1.78 -4.23 -0.49
C TYR A 39 -1.92 -4.42 1.01
N GLY A 40 -1.92 -5.67 1.47
CA GLY A 40 -1.86 -6.02 2.89
C GLY A 40 -0.66 -5.39 3.57
N ARG A 41 0.53 -5.49 2.95
CA ARG A 41 1.74 -4.86 3.46
C ARG A 41 1.60 -3.35 3.62
N ILE A 42 1.09 -2.65 2.61
CA ILE A 42 0.85 -1.19 2.69
C ILE A 42 -0.11 -0.87 3.84
N CYS A 43 -1.21 -1.62 3.95
CA CYS A 43 -2.21 -1.47 5.01
C CYS A 43 -1.62 -1.68 6.41
N ASP A 44 -0.81 -2.72 6.60
CA ASP A 44 -0.17 -3.02 7.88
C ASP A 44 0.84 -1.92 8.29
N ASP A 45 1.56 -1.33 7.33
CA ASP A 45 2.50 -0.23 7.60
C ASP A 45 1.79 1.08 7.97
N VAL A 46 0.52 1.25 7.62
CA VAL A 46 -0.25 2.49 7.89
C VAL A 46 -1.36 2.34 8.95
N THR A 47 -1.53 1.15 9.54
CA THR A 47 -2.68 0.88 10.42
C THR A 47 -2.69 1.68 11.72
N ASP A 48 -1.53 2.11 12.19
CA ASP A 48 -1.38 2.91 13.42
C ASP A 48 -1.34 4.43 13.14
N GLN A 49 -1.59 4.84 11.90
CA GLN A 49 -1.53 6.25 11.49
C GLN A 49 -2.88 6.94 11.66
N ALA A 50 -2.85 8.24 11.96
CA ALA A 50 -4.06 9.04 12.18
C ALA A 50 -4.77 9.45 10.87
N GLU A 51 -4.00 9.82 9.84
CA GLU A 51 -4.52 10.15 8.51
C GLU A 51 -3.50 9.78 7.45
N VAL A 52 -3.97 9.14 6.38
CA VAL A 52 -3.16 8.57 5.31
C VAL A 52 -3.76 8.95 3.97
N VAL A 53 -2.94 9.42 3.05
CA VAL A 53 -3.33 9.62 1.64
C VAL A 53 -2.57 8.62 0.77
N ILE A 54 -3.30 7.79 0.04
CA ILE A 54 -2.76 6.84 -0.94
C ILE A 54 -2.91 7.46 -2.32
N ALA A 55 -1.81 7.78 -2.97
CA ALA A 55 -1.78 8.22 -4.35
C ALA A 55 -1.31 7.11 -5.28
N ALA A 56 -2.05 6.86 -6.35
CA ALA A 56 -1.69 5.92 -7.41
C ALA A 56 -2.31 6.36 -8.75
N ASN A 57 -2.04 5.64 -9.83
CA ASN A 57 -2.79 5.83 -11.06
C ASN A 57 -4.28 5.44 -10.87
N ARG A 58 -5.12 5.72 -11.87
CA ARG A 58 -6.58 5.54 -11.76
C ARG A 58 -6.97 4.10 -11.42
N ASP A 59 -6.33 3.12 -12.05
CA ASP A 59 -6.63 1.71 -11.89
C ASP A 59 -6.08 1.15 -10.57
N GLY A 60 -4.91 1.63 -10.13
CA GLY A 60 -4.30 1.34 -8.84
C GLY A 60 -5.16 1.83 -7.68
N VAL A 61 -5.64 3.09 -7.73
CA VAL A 61 -6.57 3.63 -6.73
C VAL A 61 -7.85 2.79 -6.66
N LYS A 62 -8.44 2.47 -7.81
CA LYS A 62 -9.68 1.67 -7.87
C LYS A 62 -9.47 0.29 -7.22
N SER A 63 -8.38 -0.38 -7.55
CA SER A 63 -8.07 -1.73 -7.06
C SER A 63 -7.76 -1.73 -5.57
N PHE A 64 -6.91 -0.81 -5.11
CA PHE A 64 -6.54 -0.70 -3.70
C PHE A 64 -7.72 -0.28 -2.83
N ARG A 65 -8.54 0.67 -3.30
CA ARG A 65 -9.76 1.07 -2.59
C ARG A 65 -10.70 -0.11 -2.40
N HIS A 66 -10.92 -0.90 -3.46
CA HIS A 66 -11.75 -2.09 -3.39
C HIS A 66 -11.21 -3.11 -2.37
N PHE A 67 -9.88 -3.30 -2.34
CA PHE A 67 -9.23 -4.15 -1.34
C PHE A 67 -9.44 -3.64 0.09
N VAL A 68 -9.23 -2.35 0.36
CA VAL A 68 -9.43 -1.76 1.70
C VAL A 68 -10.88 -1.92 2.16
N GLU A 69 -11.84 -1.60 1.29
CA GLU A 69 -13.27 -1.68 1.60
C GLU A 69 -13.72 -3.12 1.93
N ASN A 70 -13.15 -4.14 1.27
CA ASN A 70 -13.51 -5.54 1.50
C ASN A 70 -12.71 -6.22 2.61
N SER A 71 -11.39 -6.02 2.64
CA SER A 71 -10.47 -6.82 3.43
C SER A 71 -9.98 -6.09 4.69
N ARG A 72 -9.97 -4.76 4.70
CA ARG A 72 -9.46 -3.93 5.81
C ARG A 72 -10.41 -2.76 6.14
N PRO A 73 -11.70 -3.01 6.43
CA PRO A 73 -12.70 -1.96 6.58
C PRO A 73 -12.39 -0.95 7.70
N ASN A 74 -11.59 -1.32 8.70
CA ASN A 74 -11.17 -0.44 9.79
C ASN A 74 -10.21 0.68 9.33
N LEU A 75 -9.56 0.54 8.17
CA LEU A 75 -8.66 1.56 7.61
C LEU A 75 -9.39 2.58 6.74
N ALA A 76 -10.57 2.24 6.22
CA ALA A 76 -11.39 3.14 5.41
C ALA A 76 -11.62 4.54 6.03
N PRO A 77 -11.81 4.73 7.35
CA PRO A 77 -12.00 6.07 7.91
C PRO A 77 -10.73 6.94 7.95
N ILE A 78 -9.54 6.35 7.92
CA ILE A 78 -8.26 7.08 8.02
C ILE A 78 -7.54 7.23 6.68
N VAL A 79 -7.98 6.47 5.67
CA VAL A 79 -7.38 6.46 4.32
C VAL A 79 -8.19 7.32 3.35
N SER A 80 -7.51 8.27 2.72
CA SER A 80 -7.98 9.00 1.55
C SER A 80 -7.25 8.54 0.29
N PHE A 81 -7.92 8.62 -0.85
CA PHE A 81 -7.36 8.18 -2.14
C PHE A 81 -7.22 9.36 -3.10
N GLU A 82 -6.06 9.47 -3.74
CA GLU A 82 -5.78 10.46 -4.77
C GLU A 82 -5.29 9.79 -6.06
N THR A 83 -5.77 10.25 -7.21
CA THR A 83 -5.28 9.76 -8.50
C THR A 83 -4.22 10.70 -9.04
N THR A 84 -3.06 10.16 -9.39
CA THR A 84 -1.97 10.91 -10.03
C THR A 84 -1.54 10.25 -11.35
N PRO A 85 -1.37 11.01 -12.44
CA PRO A 85 -0.88 10.48 -13.71
C PRO A 85 0.64 10.22 -13.72
N ASP A 86 1.37 10.69 -12.70
CA ASP A 86 2.84 10.60 -12.64
C ASP A 86 3.36 9.26 -12.10
N LEU A 87 2.46 8.38 -11.64
CA LEU A 87 2.81 7.05 -11.12
C LEU A 87 2.44 5.96 -12.15
N ASP A 88 3.37 5.01 -12.33
CA ASP A 88 3.16 3.84 -13.18
C ASP A 88 2.23 2.80 -12.52
N ASP A 89 1.79 1.83 -13.30
CA ASP A 89 1.02 0.69 -12.79
C ASP A 89 1.78 -0.06 -11.67
N GLY A 90 1.09 -0.26 -10.54
CA GLY A 90 1.67 -0.93 -9.36
C GLY A 90 2.56 -0.03 -8.50
N GLN A 91 2.61 1.28 -8.76
CA GLN A 91 3.24 2.27 -7.87
C GLN A 91 2.22 2.98 -6.99
N PHE A 92 2.57 3.13 -5.71
CA PHE A 92 1.75 3.78 -4.70
C PHE A 92 2.60 4.72 -3.87
N ALA A 93 2.27 6.01 -3.86
CA ALA A 93 2.87 6.99 -2.96
C ALA A 93 1.96 7.18 -1.75
N ILE A 94 2.51 6.96 -0.55
CA ILE A 94 1.77 7.07 0.70
C ILE A 94 2.23 8.32 1.43
N PHE A 95 1.28 9.21 1.73
CA PHE A 95 1.51 10.40 2.52
C PHE A 95 0.90 10.19 3.91
N ILE A 96 1.75 10.13 4.92
CA ILE A 96 1.31 10.02 6.31
C ILE A 96 1.27 11.42 6.90
N ARG A 97 0.10 11.83 7.40
CA ARG A 97 -0.02 13.07 8.16
C ARG A 97 0.20 12.77 9.63
N ASP A 98 1.36 13.17 10.12
CA ASP A 98 1.62 13.17 11.55
C ASP A 98 0.70 14.20 12.23
N SER A 99 -0.13 13.71 13.16
CA SER A 99 -0.99 14.57 14.00
C SER A 99 -0.23 15.20 15.17
N SER A 100 1.07 14.91 15.32
CA SER A 100 1.90 15.24 16.50
C SER A 100 2.44 16.67 16.48
N SER A 101 1.72 17.61 15.87
CA SER A 101 2.03 19.03 15.93
C SER A 101 0.91 19.80 16.62
N HIS A 102 0.61 19.48 17.90
CA HIS A 102 0.03 20.40 18.91
C HIS A 102 0.06 19.75 20.31
N ASN A 103 1.12 20.02 21.09
CA ASN A 103 1.02 20.25 22.53
C ASN A 103 2.07 21.29 22.93
#